data_AF-A0A8J7E4X4-F1
#
_entry.id   AF-A0A8J7E4X4-F1
#
_cell.length_a   1.000
_cell.length_b   1.000
_cell.length_c   1.000
_cell.angle_alpha   90.00
_cell.angle_beta   90.00
_cell.angle_gamma   90.00
#
_symmetry.space_group_name_H-M   'P 1'
#
loop_
_entity.id
_entity.type
_entity.pdbx_description
1 polymer ?
#
loop_
_entity_poly.entity_id
_entity_poly.type
_entity_poly.pdbx_seq_one_letter_code
_entity_poly.pdbx_strand_id
1 'polypeptide(L)'
;MSADKEAPMPVDPRSPDAAAVAPVADVWEFLVGGLSAYGRLYGLPDDSDQVQGILGTLLRLHQPEKLPAVVDHVVQQVLDGLTPEALKNVMVNRASSTLAKATRRWQQQLESQVEDILATYLQRYSPTLTPDTLRSAATAVMPLLGNDRPPTRAETVGLISYLVRTFDPEKALTRAINPIYLAIAHKLAISLSQKPLEAAVSETVTAYVAQYAPTLTSIGADLIATALGAVLKNQVDFNFDTQLSVVDEKLLIEQVSFQLNILRQSPLSSKAAEVVAAEVNAAVEAFLSHRRDRDEAVDVTTGLVSDDGLSVSSPWTSTRPPAAP
;
A
#
# COMPACT_ATOMS: atom_id res chain seq x y z
N MET A 1 -42.30 -3.57 -57.63
CA MET A 1 -41.13 -4.41 -57.39
C MET A 1 -40.15 -3.58 -56.58
N SER A 2 -40.05 -3.92 -55.30
CA SER A 2 -39.42 -3.12 -54.25
C SER A 2 -37.90 -3.28 -54.26
N ALA A 3 -37.21 -2.17 -53.98
CA ALA A 3 -35.79 -2.15 -53.63
C ALA A 3 -35.66 -2.45 -52.13
N ASP A 4 -34.96 -3.53 -51.79
CA ASP A 4 -34.62 -3.84 -50.40
C ASP A 4 -33.37 -3.09 -49.98
N LYS A 5 -33.50 -2.49 -48.80
CA LYS A 5 -32.57 -1.57 -48.16
C LYS A 5 -31.78 -2.38 -47.14
N GLU A 6 -30.53 -2.75 -47.44
CA GLU A 6 -29.64 -3.38 -46.46
C GLU A 6 -29.38 -2.40 -45.31
N ALA A 7 -29.86 -2.77 -44.12
CA ALA A 7 -29.58 -2.08 -42.88
C ALA A 7 -28.22 -2.53 -42.33
N PRO A 8 -27.35 -1.62 -41.86
CA PRO A 8 -26.11 -2.01 -41.19
C PRO A 8 -26.42 -2.70 -39.86
N MET A 9 -25.73 -3.81 -39.61
CA MET A 9 -25.84 -4.61 -38.38
C MET A 9 -25.55 -3.79 -37.11
N PRO A 10 -26.20 -4.11 -35.98
CA PRO A 10 -25.95 -3.45 -34.71
C PRO A 10 -24.56 -3.81 -34.20
N VAL A 11 -23.73 -2.79 -33.96
CA VAL A 11 -22.50 -2.91 -33.19
C VAL A 11 -22.86 -3.30 -31.76
N ASP A 12 -22.44 -4.49 -31.34
CA ASP A 12 -22.64 -5.00 -29.99
C ASP A 12 -21.88 -4.12 -28.97
N PRO A 13 -22.56 -3.50 -27.97
CA PRO A 13 -21.92 -2.64 -26.98
C PRO A 13 -21.13 -3.40 -25.89
N ARG A 14 -20.75 -4.67 -26.12
CA ARG A 14 -20.06 -5.53 -25.14
C ARG A 14 -18.62 -5.90 -25.50
N SER A 15 -17.91 -5.04 -26.22
CA SER A 15 -16.44 -5.09 -26.16
C SER A 15 -15.97 -4.25 -24.96
N PRO A 16 -15.46 -4.86 -23.87
CA PRO A 16 -14.67 -4.11 -22.92
C PRO A 16 -13.31 -3.92 -23.58
N ASP A 17 -13.25 -2.91 -24.44
CA ASP A 17 -11.97 -2.29 -24.76
C ASP A 17 -11.31 -1.99 -23.42
N ALA A 18 -10.04 -2.36 -23.31
CA ALA A 18 -9.18 -1.98 -22.21
C ALA A 18 -9.13 -0.45 -22.19
N ALA A 19 -10.11 0.17 -21.55
CA ALA A 19 -10.09 1.57 -21.23
C ALA A 19 -8.96 1.71 -20.21
N ALA A 20 -7.78 2.05 -20.74
CA ALA A 20 -6.79 2.83 -20.04
C ALA A 20 -7.54 4.07 -19.52
N VAL A 21 -8.14 3.94 -18.34
CA VAL A 21 -8.68 5.07 -17.60
C VAL A 21 -7.43 5.82 -17.17
N ALA A 22 -6.99 6.76 -18.01
CA ALA A 22 -6.11 7.82 -17.55
C ALA A 22 -6.75 8.39 -16.27
N PRO A 23 -5.98 8.69 -15.22
CA PRO A 23 -6.57 9.38 -14.09
C PRO A 23 -7.19 10.66 -14.66
N VAL A 24 -8.51 10.80 -14.51
CA VAL A 24 -9.20 12.07 -14.76
C VAL A 24 -8.32 13.13 -14.08
N ALA A 25 -7.89 14.18 -14.79
CA ALA A 25 -6.82 15.08 -14.36
C ALA A 25 -6.94 15.52 -12.87
N ASP A 26 -8.18 15.63 -12.39
CA ASP A 26 -8.55 15.86 -11.00
C ASP A 26 -7.95 14.85 -9.99
N VAL A 27 -7.98 13.54 -10.29
CA VAL A 27 -7.41 12.48 -9.45
C VAL A 27 -5.90 12.60 -9.38
N TRP A 28 -5.25 12.93 -10.50
CA TRP A 28 -3.82 13.15 -10.56
C TRP A 28 -3.41 14.33 -9.67
N GLU A 29 -4.00 15.50 -9.88
CA GLU A 29 -3.70 16.71 -9.11
C GLU A 29 -3.95 16.50 -7.61
N PHE A 30 -5.02 15.78 -7.29
CA PHE A 30 -5.37 15.47 -5.92
C PHE A 30 -4.32 14.56 -5.24
N LEU A 31 -3.85 13.52 -5.92
CA LEU A 31 -2.85 12.59 -5.39
C LEU A 31 -1.47 13.24 -5.27
N VAL A 32 -1.04 13.99 -6.28
CA VAL A 32 0.23 14.74 -6.23
C VAL A 32 0.16 15.83 -5.15
N GLY A 33 -0.95 16.54 -5.03
CA GLY A 33 -1.20 17.51 -3.98
C GLY A 33 -1.17 16.88 -2.58
N GLY A 34 -1.80 15.71 -2.42
CA GLY A 34 -1.78 14.93 -1.18
C GLY A 34 -0.38 14.43 -0.81
N LEU A 35 0.37 13.91 -1.79
CA LEU A 35 1.74 13.44 -1.60
C LEU A 35 2.69 14.60 -1.25
N SER A 36 2.58 15.74 -1.93
CA SER A 36 3.34 16.96 -1.59
C SER A 36 2.99 17.45 -0.18
N ALA A 37 1.71 17.45 0.19
CA ALA A 37 1.28 17.81 1.55
C ALA A 37 1.84 16.85 2.60
N TYR A 38 1.85 15.54 2.32
CA TYR A 38 2.46 14.53 3.18
C TYR A 38 3.96 14.80 3.35
N GLY A 39 4.67 15.02 2.24
CA GLY A 39 6.10 15.34 2.24
C GLY A 39 6.45 16.58 3.04
N ARG A 40 5.62 17.63 2.98
CA ARG A 40 5.80 18.84 3.80
C ARG A 40 5.58 18.58 5.29
N LEU A 41 4.58 17.78 5.65
CA LEU A 41 4.23 17.54 7.06
C LEU A 41 5.11 16.50 7.75
N TYR A 42 5.51 15.45 7.04
CA TYR A 42 6.12 14.24 7.63
C TYR A 42 7.46 13.85 6.99
N GLY A 43 7.85 14.48 5.89
CA GLY A 43 8.91 13.97 5.02
C GLY A 43 8.39 12.90 4.05
N LEU A 44 9.03 12.79 2.90
CA LEU A 44 8.80 11.67 1.97
C LEU A 44 9.81 10.56 2.25
N PRO A 45 9.40 9.29 2.17
CA PRO A 45 10.33 8.16 2.29
C PRO A 45 11.20 8.04 1.04
N ASP A 46 12.46 7.62 1.21
CA ASP A 46 13.43 7.39 0.13
C ASP A 46 13.23 6.04 -0.58
N ASP A 47 12.12 5.36 -0.31
CA ASP A 47 11.81 4.04 -0.84
C ASP A 47 10.54 4.12 -1.70
N SER A 48 10.67 3.70 -2.96
CA SER A 48 9.58 3.76 -3.93
C SER A 48 8.34 2.96 -3.50
N ASP A 49 8.53 1.84 -2.80
CA ASP A 49 7.41 1.01 -2.34
C ASP A 49 6.64 1.73 -1.22
N GLN A 50 7.34 2.46 -0.34
CA GLN A 50 6.68 3.30 0.66
C GLN A 50 5.93 4.48 0.03
N VAL A 51 6.49 5.11 -1.01
CA VAL A 51 5.79 6.16 -1.77
C VAL A 51 4.54 5.59 -2.47
N GLN A 52 4.65 4.42 -3.08
CA GLN A 52 3.52 3.66 -3.64
C GLN A 52 2.45 3.42 -2.58
N GLY A 53 2.84 2.94 -1.39
CA GLY A 53 1.92 2.72 -0.28
C GLY A 53 1.20 3.99 0.17
N ILE A 54 1.90 5.13 0.23
CA ILE A 54 1.31 6.43 0.56
C ILE A 54 0.27 6.82 -0.50
N LEU A 55 0.62 6.76 -1.79
CA LEU A 55 -0.30 7.07 -2.89
C LEU A 55 -1.52 6.14 -2.90
N GLY A 56 -1.32 4.85 -2.65
CA GLY A 56 -2.39 3.87 -2.49
C GLY A 56 -3.36 4.25 -1.39
N THR A 57 -2.84 4.58 -0.19
CA THR A 57 -3.69 5.04 0.91
C THR A 57 -4.39 6.37 0.60
N LEU A 58 -3.71 7.35 -0.01
CA LEU A 58 -4.30 8.63 -0.40
C LEU A 58 -5.51 8.42 -1.33
N LEU A 59 -5.33 7.62 -2.39
CA LEU A 59 -6.40 7.31 -3.33
C LEU A 59 -7.54 6.57 -2.65
N ARG A 60 -7.21 5.65 -1.77
CA ARG A 60 -8.18 4.83 -1.05
C ARG A 60 -8.99 5.57 -0.01
N LEU A 61 -8.44 6.62 0.58
CA LEU A 61 -9.17 7.51 1.49
C LEU A 61 -10.03 8.51 0.71
N HIS A 62 -9.63 8.83 -0.51
CA HIS A 62 -10.40 9.69 -1.40
C HIS A 62 -11.58 8.98 -2.07
N GLN A 63 -11.35 7.74 -2.52
CA GLN A 63 -12.28 6.90 -3.28
C GLN A 63 -12.35 5.51 -2.62
N PRO A 64 -13.05 5.39 -1.48
CA PRO A 64 -13.10 4.14 -0.70
C PRO A 64 -13.74 2.97 -1.43
N GLU A 65 -14.65 3.24 -2.38
CA GLU A 65 -15.37 2.25 -3.19
C GLU A 65 -14.52 1.58 -4.28
N LYS A 66 -13.31 2.08 -4.57
CA LYS A 66 -12.46 1.48 -5.60
C LYS A 66 -11.92 0.12 -5.19
N LEU A 67 -12.00 -0.83 -6.12
CA LEU A 67 -11.40 -2.15 -5.98
C LEU A 67 -9.87 -2.04 -5.85
N PRO A 68 -9.22 -2.92 -5.05
CA PRO A 68 -7.77 -2.89 -4.84
C PRO A 68 -6.93 -2.83 -6.12
N ALA A 69 -7.23 -3.67 -7.12
CA ALA A 69 -6.51 -3.71 -8.39
C ALA A 69 -6.61 -2.39 -9.18
N VAL A 70 -7.75 -1.69 -9.08
CA VAL A 70 -7.94 -0.38 -9.75
C VAL A 70 -7.12 0.70 -9.04
N VAL A 71 -7.03 0.64 -7.71
CA VAL A 71 -6.16 1.54 -6.94
C VAL A 71 -4.71 1.38 -7.39
N ASP A 72 -4.21 0.14 -7.44
CA ASP A 72 -2.81 -0.12 -7.80
C ASP A 72 -2.49 0.33 -9.24
N HIS A 73 -3.44 0.18 -10.18
CA HIS A 73 -3.27 0.69 -11.55
C HIS A 73 -3.15 2.22 -11.59
N VAL A 74 -4.05 2.93 -10.90
CA VAL A 74 -4.04 4.40 -10.86
C VAL A 74 -2.78 4.91 -10.14
N VAL A 75 -2.35 4.25 -9.06
CA VAL A 75 -1.11 4.58 -8.37
C VAL A 75 0.09 4.44 -9.30
N GLN A 76 0.16 3.36 -10.08
CA GLN A 76 1.24 3.17 -11.05
C GLN A 76 1.24 4.26 -12.12
N GLN A 77 0.08 4.59 -12.69
CA GLN A 77 -0.03 5.71 -13.62
C GLN A 77 0.44 7.02 -12.98
N VAL A 78 0.07 7.25 -11.71
CA VAL A 78 0.49 8.42 -10.93
C VAL A 78 1.99 8.49 -10.73
N LEU A 79 2.65 7.35 -10.58
CA LEU A 79 4.10 7.28 -10.45
C LEU A 79 4.80 7.48 -11.79
N ASP A 80 4.27 6.89 -12.86
CA ASP A 80 4.87 6.95 -14.19
C ASP A 80 4.99 8.39 -14.74
N GLY A 81 4.11 9.30 -14.30
CA GLY A 81 4.15 10.73 -14.65
C GLY A 81 4.68 11.65 -13.54
N LEU A 82 5.12 11.10 -12.40
CA LEU A 82 5.51 11.90 -11.24
C LEU A 82 6.85 12.55 -11.54
N THR A 83 6.87 13.88 -11.60
CA THR A 83 8.10 14.65 -11.80
C THR A 83 8.45 15.45 -10.55
N PRO A 84 9.75 15.75 -10.32
CA PRO A 84 10.17 16.62 -9.23
C PRO A 84 9.44 17.99 -9.26
N GLU A 85 9.23 18.54 -10.46
CA GLU A 85 8.54 19.81 -10.67
C GLU A 85 7.07 19.74 -10.28
N ALA A 86 6.40 18.61 -10.54
CA ALA A 86 4.99 18.41 -10.17
C ALA A 86 4.81 18.45 -8.64
N LEU A 87 5.69 17.79 -7.87
CA LEU A 87 5.63 17.81 -6.40
C LEU A 87 5.91 19.20 -5.80
N LYS A 88 6.79 19.97 -6.45
CA LYS A 88 7.18 21.32 -6.01
C LYS A 88 6.10 22.35 -6.30
N ASN A 89 5.56 22.33 -7.52
CA ASN A 89 4.69 23.39 -8.03
C ASN A 89 3.23 23.22 -7.63
N VAL A 90 2.84 22.05 -7.11
CA VAL A 90 1.45 21.83 -6.70
C VAL A 90 1.08 22.70 -5.50
N MET A 91 -0.07 23.39 -5.61
CA MET A 91 -0.63 24.15 -4.50
C MET A 91 -1.22 23.19 -3.46
N VAL A 92 -0.54 23.09 -2.32
CA VAL A 92 -1.06 22.35 -1.17
C VAL A 92 -2.16 23.15 -0.50
N ASN A 93 -3.39 22.65 -0.58
CA ASN A 93 -4.55 23.24 0.08
C ASN A 93 -4.91 22.49 1.39
N ARG A 94 -5.94 22.98 2.09
CA ARG A 94 -6.41 22.39 3.35
C ARG A 94 -6.92 20.95 3.17
N ALA A 95 -7.53 20.63 2.04
CA ALA A 95 -8.03 19.30 1.75
C ALA A 95 -6.86 18.30 1.59
N SER A 96 -5.84 18.65 0.80
CA SER A 96 -4.62 17.84 0.64
C SER A 96 -3.92 17.60 1.98
N SER A 97 -3.84 18.63 2.83
CA SER A 97 -3.24 18.51 4.16
C SER A 97 -4.06 17.61 5.10
N THR A 98 -5.38 17.67 5.02
CA THR A 98 -6.28 16.84 5.84
C THR A 98 -6.16 15.38 5.44
N LEU A 99 -6.12 15.12 4.12
CA LEU A 99 -5.93 13.79 3.59
C LEU A 99 -4.54 13.21 3.94
N ALA A 100 -3.48 14.01 3.86
CA ALA A 100 -2.13 13.58 4.27
C ALA A 100 -2.10 13.17 5.76
N LYS A 101 -2.78 13.93 6.63
CA LYS A 101 -2.92 13.57 8.05
C LYS A 101 -3.70 12.28 8.25
N ALA A 102 -4.82 12.10 7.52
CA ALA A 102 -5.61 10.88 7.58
C ALA A 102 -4.80 9.66 7.09
N THR A 103 -4.03 9.84 6.01
CA THR A 103 -3.11 8.83 5.47
C THR A 103 -2.07 8.42 6.49
N ARG A 104 -1.41 9.38 7.14
CA ARG A 104 -0.41 9.06 8.18
C ARG A 104 -1.03 8.30 9.36
N ARG A 105 -2.23 8.69 9.82
CA ARG A 105 -2.91 7.97 10.92
C ARG A 105 -3.24 6.54 10.54
N TRP A 106 -3.73 6.32 9.33
CA TRP A 106 -4.02 4.99 8.81
C TRP A 106 -2.77 4.12 8.77
N GLN A 107 -1.66 4.65 8.22
CA GLN A 107 -0.39 3.93 8.18
C GLN A 107 0.14 3.60 9.57
N GLN A 108 0.10 4.55 10.51
CA GLN A 108 0.53 4.33 11.89
C GLN A 108 -0.32 3.28 12.62
N GLN A 109 -1.62 3.25 12.34
CA GLN A 109 -2.50 2.22 12.89
C GLN A 109 -2.14 0.84 12.36
N LEU A 110 -1.94 0.70 11.04
CA LEU A 110 -1.52 -0.57 10.45
C LEU A 110 -0.14 -1.01 10.95
N GLU A 111 0.81 -0.08 10.99
CA GLU A 111 2.17 -0.27 11.52
C GLU A 111 2.12 -0.81 12.95
N SER A 112 1.43 -0.11 13.87
CA SER A 112 1.32 -0.53 15.26
C SER A 112 0.69 -1.92 15.40
N GLN A 113 -0.38 -2.21 14.64
CA GLN A 113 -1.03 -3.52 14.69
C GLN A 113 -0.08 -4.64 14.24
N VAL A 114 0.61 -4.45 13.11
CA VAL A 114 1.55 -5.46 12.61
C VAL A 114 2.74 -5.62 13.55
N GLU A 115 3.32 -4.52 14.03
CA GLU A 115 4.41 -4.56 15.01
C GLU A 115 4.02 -5.31 16.28
N ASP A 116 2.83 -5.07 16.82
CA ASP A 116 2.40 -5.71 18.07
C ASP A 116 2.13 -7.21 17.88
N ILE A 117 1.62 -7.61 16.71
CA ILE A 117 1.47 -9.03 16.34
C ILE A 117 2.85 -9.68 16.19
N LEU A 118 3.78 -9.04 15.47
CA LEU A 118 5.14 -9.55 15.27
C LEU A 118 5.92 -9.62 16.58
N ALA A 119 5.79 -8.63 17.46
CA ALA A 119 6.39 -8.65 18.79
C ALA A 119 5.83 -9.79 19.64
N THR A 120 4.50 -9.98 19.63
CA THR A 120 3.84 -11.08 20.34
C THR A 120 4.31 -12.44 19.80
N TYR A 121 4.43 -12.58 18.48
CA TYR A 121 4.94 -13.78 17.84
C TYR A 121 6.41 -14.06 18.21
N LEU A 122 7.26 -13.02 18.17
CA LEU A 122 8.67 -13.10 18.54
C LEU A 122 8.84 -13.57 19.99
N GLN A 123 8.12 -12.95 20.93
CA GLN A 123 8.19 -13.31 22.35
C GLN A 123 7.66 -14.72 22.61
N ARG A 124 6.60 -15.14 21.92
CA ARG A 124 5.94 -16.43 22.19
C ARG A 124 6.66 -17.62 21.57
N TYR A 125 7.18 -17.46 20.36
CA TYR A 125 7.73 -18.56 19.56
C TYR A 125 9.25 -18.46 19.35
N SER A 126 9.87 -17.34 19.69
CA SER A 126 11.32 -17.10 19.57
C SER A 126 11.92 -17.54 18.22
N PRO A 127 11.31 -17.15 17.08
CA PRO A 127 11.84 -17.47 15.77
C PRO A 127 13.19 -16.79 15.53
N THR A 128 13.99 -17.35 14.62
CA THR A 128 15.15 -16.66 14.08
C THR A 128 14.70 -15.55 13.12
N LEU A 129 14.96 -14.29 13.48
CA LEU A 129 14.65 -13.14 12.65
C LEU A 129 15.81 -12.80 11.71
N THR A 130 15.52 -12.84 10.42
CA THR A 130 16.32 -12.34 9.31
C THR A 130 15.43 -11.39 8.51
N PRO A 131 15.98 -10.53 7.63
CA PRO A 131 15.15 -9.67 6.78
C PRO A 131 14.10 -10.45 5.98
N ASP A 132 14.45 -11.64 5.50
CA ASP A 132 13.54 -12.48 4.71
C ASP A 132 12.46 -13.14 5.57
N THR A 133 12.81 -13.66 6.75
CA THR A 133 11.80 -14.23 7.66
C THR A 133 10.88 -13.16 8.22
N LEU A 134 11.39 -11.95 8.48
CA LEU A 134 10.58 -10.80 8.86
C LEU A 134 9.64 -10.37 7.73
N ARG A 135 10.12 -10.29 6.49
CA ARG A 135 9.29 -10.02 5.31
C ARG A 135 8.17 -11.06 5.18
N SER A 136 8.50 -12.34 5.30
CA SER A 136 7.53 -13.43 5.24
C SER A 136 6.49 -13.33 6.36
N ALA A 137 6.93 -13.05 7.59
CA ALA A 137 6.04 -12.86 8.73
C ALA A 137 5.11 -11.65 8.54
N ALA A 138 5.66 -10.49 8.17
CA ALA A 138 4.87 -9.28 7.90
C ALA A 138 3.83 -9.53 6.79
N THR A 139 4.21 -10.25 5.74
CA THR A 139 3.29 -10.63 4.65
C THR A 139 2.14 -11.52 5.16
N ALA A 140 2.47 -12.53 5.96
CA ALA A 140 1.48 -13.47 6.52
C ALA A 140 0.56 -12.83 7.56
N VAL A 141 0.99 -11.73 8.20
CA VAL A 141 0.14 -10.95 9.13
C VAL A 141 -0.97 -10.20 8.39
N MET A 142 -0.73 -9.68 7.18
CA MET A 142 -1.66 -8.80 6.49
C MET A 142 -3.10 -9.32 6.37
N PRO A 143 -3.35 -10.55 5.89
CA PRO A 143 -4.71 -11.10 5.83
C PRO A 143 -5.31 -11.45 7.21
N LEU A 144 -4.48 -11.51 8.26
CA LEU A 144 -4.93 -11.76 9.63
C LEU A 144 -5.41 -10.48 10.34
N LEU A 145 -5.10 -9.31 9.77
CA LEU A 145 -5.62 -8.06 10.25
C LEU A 145 -7.12 -8.04 9.91
N GLY A 146 -7.96 -8.27 10.91
CA GLY A 146 -9.44 -8.26 10.81
C GLY A 146 -10.01 -6.86 10.58
N ASN A 147 -9.37 -6.07 9.71
CA ASN A 147 -9.78 -4.73 9.36
C ASN A 147 -11.03 -4.79 8.47
N ASP A 148 -11.95 -3.85 8.66
CA ASP A 148 -13.17 -3.69 7.84
C ASP A 148 -12.88 -3.50 6.34
N ARG A 149 -11.61 -3.26 6.00
CA ARG A 149 -11.11 -3.06 4.66
C ARG A 149 -9.79 -3.81 4.45
N PRO A 150 -9.69 -4.71 3.46
CA PRO A 150 -8.42 -5.36 3.12
C PRO A 150 -7.40 -4.32 2.58
N PRO A 151 -6.10 -4.47 2.88
CA PRO A 151 -5.05 -3.58 2.36
C PRO A 151 -4.85 -3.79 0.84
N THR A 152 -4.40 -2.76 0.11
CA THR A 152 -3.97 -2.95 -1.29
C THR A 152 -2.57 -3.54 -1.35
N ARG A 153 -2.13 -3.93 -2.56
CA ARG A 153 -0.75 -4.34 -2.78
C ARG A 153 0.20 -3.21 -2.45
N ALA A 154 -0.03 -2.01 -2.99
CA ALA A 154 0.86 -0.87 -2.77
C ALA A 154 1.06 -0.57 -1.27
N GLU A 155 -0.02 -0.61 -0.49
CA GLU A 155 0.07 -0.41 0.97
C GLU A 155 0.76 -1.56 1.68
N THR A 156 0.47 -2.79 1.27
CA THR A 156 1.09 -3.99 1.85
C THR A 156 2.59 -3.97 1.62
N VAL A 157 3.02 -3.77 0.37
CA VAL A 157 4.44 -3.75 0.00
C VAL A 157 5.15 -2.57 0.66
N GLY A 158 4.54 -1.38 0.67
CA GLY A 158 5.08 -0.22 1.35
C GLY A 158 5.23 -0.42 2.86
N LEU A 159 4.24 -1.02 3.52
CA LEU A 159 4.29 -1.33 4.95
C LEU A 159 5.37 -2.39 5.25
N ILE A 160 5.45 -3.45 4.45
CA ILE A 160 6.47 -4.48 4.60
C ILE A 160 7.87 -3.89 4.40
N SER A 161 8.07 -3.07 3.37
CA SER A 161 9.35 -2.39 3.11
C SER A 161 9.76 -1.52 4.30
N TYR A 162 8.81 -0.76 4.85
CA TYR A 162 9.03 0.03 6.06
C TYR A 162 9.44 -0.86 7.24
N LEU A 163 8.64 -1.88 7.57
CA LEU A 163 8.88 -2.76 8.72
C LEU A 163 10.20 -3.51 8.64
N VAL A 164 10.59 -4.00 7.46
CA VAL A 164 11.87 -4.70 7.28
C VAL A 164 13.06 -3.78 7.60
N ARG A 165 12.91 -2.46 7.44
CA ARG A 165 13.95 -1.46 7.73
C ARG A 165 13.90 -0.95 9.17
N THR A 166 12.72 -0.86 9.78
CA THR A 166 12.53 -0.14 11.06
C THR A 166 12.24 -1.06 12.25
N PHE A 167 11.82 -2.31 12.01
CA PHE A 167 11.46 -3.22 13.09
C PHE A 167 12.67 -3.58 13.94
N ASP A 168 12.59 -3.26 15.23
CA ASP A 168 13.61 -3.53 16.21
C ASP A 168 13.21 -4.77 17.04
N PRO A 169 13.88 -5.93 16.82
CA PRO A 169 13.54 -7.16 17.52
C PRO A 169 13.85 -7.10 19.02
N GLU A 170 14.88 -6.36 19.44
CA GLU A 170 15.25 -6.23 20.85
C GLU A 170 14.19 -5.43 21.59
N LYS A 171 13.76 -4.30 21.01
CA LYS A 171 12.66 -3.51 21.54
C LYS A 171 11.35 -4.30 21.55
N ALA A 172 11.08 -5.09 20.51
CA ALA A 172 9.90 -5.93 20.42
C ALA A 172 9.84 -6.98 21.54
N LEU A 173 10.98 -7.57 21.95
CA LEU A 173 11.06 -8.53 23.05
C LEU A 173 10.76 -7.91 24.43
N THR A 174 10.96 -6.60 24.59
CA THR A 174 10.72 -5.89 25.86
C THR A 174 9.32 -5.30 25.99
N ARG A 175 8.52 -5.27 24.90
CA ARG A 175 7.13 -4.79 24.95
C ARG A 175 6.24 -5.71 25.78
N ALA A 176 5.29 -5.14 26.51
CA ALA A 176 4.26 -5.92 27.18
C ALA A 176 3.36 -6.62 26.15
N ILE A 177 3.11 -7.92 26.33
CA ILE A 177 2.21 -8.68 25.46
C ILE A 177 0.78 -8.19 25.66
N ASN A 178 0.17 -7.68 24.60
CA ASN A 178 -1.27 -7.43 24.60
C ASN A 178 -2.00 -8.77 24.32
N PRO A 179 -2.87 -9.24 25.23
CA PRO A 179 -3.55 -10.52 25.08
C PRO A 179 -4.43 -10.61 23.82
N ILE A 180 -4.87 -9.47 23.27
CA ILE A 180 -5.64 -9.40 22.02
C ILE A 180 -4.84 -9.98 20.84
N TYR A 181 -3.51 -9.82 20.83
CA TYR A 181 -2.66 -10.27 19.74
C TYR A 181 -2.15 -11.71 19.90
N LEU A 182 -2.37 -12.37 21.05
CA LEU A 182 -1.94 -13.76 21.26
C LEU A 182 -2.60 -14.72 20.27
N ALA A 183 -3.91 -14.59 20.04
CA ALA A 183 -4.64 -15.43 19.11
C ALA A 183 -4.16 -15.20 17.66
N ILE A 184 -3.87 -13.95 17.31
CA ILE A 184 -3.38 -13.60 15.96
C ILE A 184 -1.94 -14.10 15.77
N ALA A 185 -1.07 -13.96 16.76
CA ALA A 185 0.29 -14.49 16.73
C ALA A 185 0.31 -16.03 16.62
N HIS A 186 -0.66 -16.72 17.22
CA HIS A 186 -0.83 -18.16 17.02
C HIS A 186 -1.25 -18.51 15.58
N LYS A 187 -2.23 -17.79 15.01
CA LYS A 187 -2.58 -17.93 13.59
C LYS A 187 -1.41 -17.64 12.66
N LEU A 188 -0.58 -16.65 13.00
CA LEU A 188 0.64 -16.34 12.25
C LEU A 188 1.62 -17.52 12.29
N ALA A 189 1.83 -18.13 13.46
CA ALA A 189 2.71 -19.31 13.58
C ALA A 189 2.22 -20.48 12.70
N ILE A 190 0.91 -20.72 12.67
CA ILE A 190 0.29 -21.74 11.81
C ILE A 190 0.46 -21.38 10.32
N SER A 191 0.18 -20.13 9.94
CA SER A 191 0.35 -19.68 8.55
C SER A 191 1.80 -19.82 8.07
N LEU A 192 2.77 -19.50 8.93
CA LEU A 192 4.19 -19.62 8.60
C LEU A 192 4.64 -21.08 8.48
N SER A 193 4.13 -21.99 9.30
CA SER A 193 4.46 -23.42 9.17
C SER A 193 3.86 -24.05 7.91
N GLN A 194 2.81 -23.45 7.34
CA GLN A 194 2.13 -23.92 6.13
C GLN A 194 2.66 -23.32 4.83
N LYS A 195 3.72 -22.50 4.86
CA LYS A 195 4.28 -21.84 3.66
C LYS A 195 4.57 -22.79 2.48
N PRO A 196 5.12 -24.01 2.69
CA PRO A 196 5.32 -24.95 1.58
C PRO A 196 4.02 -25.39 0.91
N LEU A 197 2.97 -25.63 1.71
CA LEU A 197 1.65 -26.01 1.20
C LEU A 197 0.97 -24.85 0.48
N GLU A 198 1.06 -23.64 1.05
CA GLU A 198 0.58 -22.41 0.41
C GLU A 198 1.20 -22.19 -0.97
N ALA A 199 2.52 -22.44 -1.12
CA ALA A 199 3.23 -22.33 -2.38
C ALA A 199 2.74 -23.35 -3.41
N ALA A 200 2.60 -24.62 -3.03
CA ALA A 200 2.12 -25.68 -3.91
C ALA A 200 0.67 -25.45 -4.39
N VAL A 201 -0.21 -24.97 -3.51
CA VAL A 201 -1.59 -24.60 -3.89
C VAL A 201 -1.58 -23.39 -4.84
N SER A 202 -0.78 -22.36 -4.53
CA SER A 202 -0.66 -21.18 -5.39
C SER A 202 -0.16 -21.52 -6.79
N GLU A 203 0.84 -22.40 -6.89
CA GLU A 203 1.37 -22.88 -8.17
C GLU A 203 0.30 -23.66 -8.95
N THR A 204 -0.41 -24.58 -8.29
CA THR A 204 -1.49 -25.38 -8.88
C THR A 204 -2.61 -24.48 -9.43
N VAL A 205 -3.06 -23.50 -8.65
CA VAL A 205 -4.08 -22.54 -9.09
C VAL A 205 -3.58 -21.71 -10.26
N THR A 206 -2.33 -21.23 -10.20
CA THR A 206 -1.74 -20.40 -11.27
C THR A 206 -1.66 -21.19 -12.58
N ALA A 207 -1.17 -22.42 -12.53
CA ALA A 207 -1.09 -23.30 -13.70
C ALA A 207 -2.48 -23.56 -14.29
N TYR A 208 -3.48 -23.83 -13.44
CA TYR A 208 -4.86 -24.03 -13.87
C TYR A 208 -5.45 -22.79 -14.54
N VAL A 209 -5.32 -21.62 -13.91
CA VAL A 209 -5.84 -20.35 -14.44
C VAL A 209 -5.16 -20.00 -15.76
N ALA A 210 -3.83 -20.16 -15.86
CA ALA A 210 -3.09 -19.92 -17.09
C ALA A 210 -3.55 -20.82 -18.24
N GLN A 211 -3.90 -22.08 -17.95
CA GLN A 211 -4.32 -23.05 -18.96
C GLN A 211 -5.79 -22.91 -19.38
N TYR A 212 -6.69 -22.63 -18.44
CA TYR A 212 -8.14 -22.75 -18.67
C TYR A 212 -8.92 -21.44 -18.53
N ALA A 213 -8.39 -20.43 -17.85
CA ALA A 213 -9.10 -19.17 -17.58
C ALA A 213 -8.15 -17.96 -17.48
N PRO A 214 -7.34 -17.67 -18.52
CA PRO A 214 -6.29 -16.65 -18.43
C PRO A 214 -6.82 -15.22 -18.24
N THR A 215 -8.11 -14.99 -18.54
CA THR A 215 -8.77 -13.68 -18.38
C THR A 215 -9.39 -13.47 -16.99
N LEU A 216 -9.22 -14.41 -16.06
CA LEU A 216 -9.82 -14.33 -14.73
C LEU A 216 -9.13 -13.22 -13.91
N THR A 217 -9.89 -12.19 -13.54
CA THR A 217 -9.37 -11.05 -12.76
C THR A 217 -9.31 -11.30 -11.27
N SER A 218 -9.98 -12.34 -10.75
CA SER A 218 -9.95 -12.71 -9.33
C SER A 218 -10.16 -14.21 -9.16
N ILE A 219 -9.35 -14.83 -8.32
CA ILE A 219 -9.40 -16.25 -8.00
C ILE A 219 -10.30 -16.46 -6.78
N GLY A 220 -11.38 -17.22 -6.97
CA GLY A 220 -12.35 -17.54 -5.93
C GLY A 220 -11.83 -18.57 -4.92
N ALA A 221 -12.37 -18.50 -3.69
CA ALA A 221 -12.03 -19.43 -2.60
C ALA A 221 -12.31 -20.90 -2.97
N ASP A 222 -13.35 -21.18 -3.76
CA ASP A 222 -13.70 -22.55 -4.17
C ASP A 222 -12.63 -23.18 -5.08
N LEU A 223 -12.02 -22.38 -5.96
CA LEU A 223 -10.93 -22.85 -6.82
C LEU A 223 -9.68 -23.14 -5.98
N ILE A 224 -9.39 -22.29 -4.99
CA ILE A 224 -8.27 -22.49 -4.07
C ILE A 224 -8.50 -23.74 -3.21
N ALA A 225 -9.71 -23.93 -2.68
CA ALA A 225 -10.09 -25.11 -1.91
C ALA A 225 -9.97 -26.39 -2.76
N THR A 226 -10.40 -26.34 -4.02
CA THR A 226 -10.26 -27.46 -4.96
C THR A 226 -8.79 -27.79 -5.22
N ALA A 227 -7.95 -26.76 -5.43
CA ALA A 227 -6.51 -26.94 -5.62
C ALA A 227 -5.84 -27.49 -4.35
N LEU A 228 -6.20 -27.00 -3.17
CA LEU A 228 -5.75 -27.56 -1.89
C LEU A 228 -6.12 -29.04 -1.77
N GLY A 229 -7.37 -29.41 -2.08
CA GLY A 229 -7.79 -30.81 -2.11
C GLY A 229 -6.99 -31.67 -3.08
N ALA A 230 -6.58 -31.12 -4.24
CA ALA A 230 -5.72 -31.83 -5.19
C ALA A 230 -4.28 -31.99 -4.67
N VAL A 231 -3.70 -30.93 -4.09
CA VAL A 231 -2.36 -30.96 -3.50
C VAL A 231 -2.29 -31.94 -2.33
N LEU A 232 -3.30 -31.96 -1.46
CA LEU A 232 -3.38 -32.90 -0.35
C LEU A 232 -3.60 -34.35 -0.81
N LYS A 233 -4.31 -34.59 -1.90
CA LYS A 233 -4.44 -35.95 -2.47
C LYS A 233 -3.12 -36.48 -3.06
N ASN A 234 -2.26 -35.58 -3.54
CA ASN A 234 -0.95 -35.89 -4.08
C ASN A 234 0.19 -35.71 -3.05
N GLN A 235 -0.11 -35.86 -1.75
CA GLN A 235 0.83 -35.66 -0.63
C GLN A 235 2.20 -36.35 -0.79
N VAL A 236 2.27 -37.48 -1.51
CA VAL A 236 3.51 -38.23 -1.75
C VAL A 236 4.51 -37.45 -2.60
N ASP A 237 4.03 -36.66 -3.55
CA ASP A 237 4.90 -35.87 -4.46
C ASP A 237 5.46 -34.62 -3.77
N PHE A 238 4.80 -34.16 -2.69
CA PHE A 238 5.14 -32.91 -2.02
C PHE A 238 5.64 -33.08 -0.57
N ASN A 239 5.65 -34.31 -0.04
CA ASN A 239 6.14 -34.65 1.31
C ASN A 239 5.51 -33.79 2.42
N PHE A 240 4.19 -33.60 2.39
CA PHE A 240 3.47 -32.87 3.43
C PHE A 240 3.01 -33.82 4.54
N ASP A 241 3.37 -33.50 5.79
CA ASP A 241 2.92 -34.24 6.98
C ASP A 241 1.75 -33.50 7.64
N THR A 242 0.54 -33.54 7.07
CA THR A 242 -0.61 -32.82 7.67
C THR A 242 -1.98 -33.47 7.45
N GLN A 243 -2.65 -33.78 8.57
CA GLN A 243 -4.10 -33.68 8.69
C GLN A 243 -4.43 -32.23 9.04
N LEU A 244 -4.95 -31.44 8.10
CA LEU A 244 -5.39 -30.07 8.38
C LEU A 244 -6.73 -30.09 9.12
N SER A 245 -6.85 -29.26 10.15
CA SER A 245 -8.16 -28.95 10.71
C SER A 245 -8.93 -28.02 9.77
N VAL A 246 -10.26 -27.99 9.88
CA VAL A 246 -11.13 -27.09 9.09
C VAL A 246 -10.75 -25.61 9.27
N VAL A 247 -10.26 -25.25 10.47
CA VAL A 247 -9.82 -23.88 10.76
C VAL A 247 -8.54 -23.54 10.03
N ASP A 248 -7.61 -24.50 9.95
CA ASP A 248 -6.32 -24.33 9.28
C ASP A 248 -6.46 -24.30 7.76
N GLU A 249 -7.38 -25.10 7.22
CA GLU A 249 -7.76 -25.06 5.79
C GLU A 249 -8.30 -23.68 5.39
N LYS A 250 -9.22 -23.13 6.18
CA LYS A 250 -9.77 -21.79 5.93
C LYS A 250 -8.68 -20.72 5.97
N LEU A 251 -7.79 -20.80 6.97
CA LEU A 251 -6.65 -19.89 7.09
C LEU A 251 -5.75 -19.98 5.86
N LEU A 252 -5.44 -21.19 5.38
CA LEU A 252 -4.62 -21.38 4.19
C LEU A 252 -5.28 -20.79 2.94
N ILE A 253 -6.59 -21.00 2.76
CA ILE A 253 -7.34 -20.43 1.65
C ILE A 253 -7.29 -18.90 1.69
N GLU A 254 -7.44 -18.28 2.87
CA GLU A 254 -7.31 -16.82 3.06
C GLU A 254 -5.91 -16.33 2.67
N GLN A 255 -4.85 -17.03 3.08
CA GLN A 255 -3.46 -16.69 2.74
C GLN A 255 -3.19 -16.78 1.23
N VAL A 256 -3.55 -17.91 0.61
CA VAL A 256 -3.40 -18.11 -0.84
C VAL A 256 -4.22 -17.08 -1.62
N SER A 257 -5.45 -16.81 -1.20
CA SER A 257 -6.30 -15.79 -1.82
C SER A 257 -5.65 -14.41 -1.75
N PHE A 258 -5.09 -14.04 -0.60
CA PHE A 258 -4.35 -12.79 -0.45
C PHE A 258 -3.14 -12.71 -1.39
N GLN A 259 -2.33 -13.77 -1.45
CA GLN A 259 -1.18 -13.80 -2.36
C GLN A 259 -1.58 -13.66 -3.83
N LEU A 260 -2.60 -14.42 -4.26
CA LEU A 260 -3.00 -14.49 -5.66
C LEU A 260 -3.79 -13.25 -6.11
N ASN A 261 -4.65 -12.71 -5.24
CA ASN A 261 -5.57 -11.62 -5.58
C ASN A 261 -5.06 -10.23 -5.19
N ILE A 262 -4.19 -10.12 -4.19
CA ILE A 262 -3.64 -8.83 -3.77
C ILE A 262 -2.19 -8.70 -4.21
N LEU A 263 -1.33 -9.67 -3.91
CA LEU A 263 0.10 -9.50 -4.20
C LEU A 263 0.47 -9.69 -5.67
N ARG A 264 -0.26 -10.55 -6.40
CA ARG A 264 0.04 -10.89 -7.81
C ARG A 264 -0.74 -10.10 -8.87
N GLN A 265 -1.93 -9.56 -8.56
CA GLN A 265 -2.84 -8.97 -9.57
C GLN A 265 -2.55 -7.52 -9.98
N SER A 266 -1.33 -7.01 -9.76
CA SER A 266 -0.98 -5.67 -10.26
C SER A 266 -0.46 -5.71 -11.70
N PRO A 267 -0.76 -4.68 -12.51
CA PRO A 267 -0.29 -4.61 -13.89
C PRO A 267 1.24 -4.69 -13.92
N LEU A 268 1.78 -5.34 -14.96
CA LEU A 268 3.19 -5.19 -15.32
C LEU A 268 3.45 -3.69 -15.49
N SER A 269 4.43 -3.15 -14.76
CA SER A 269 4.81 -1.75 -14.92
C SER A 269 5.15 -1.51 -16.40
N SER A 270 4.64 -0.41 -16.97
CA SER A 270 4.92 -0.02 -18.35
C SER A 270 6.40 0.37 -18.56
N LYS A 271 7.08 0.66 -17.44
CA LYS A 271 8.52 0.90 -17.32
C LYS A 271 9.16 -0.21 -16.47
N ALA A 272 10.48 -0.43 -16.58
CA ALA A 272 11.14 -1.35 -15.66
C ALA A 272 11.02 -0.81 -14.22
N ALA A 273 10.67 -1.67 -13.26
CA ALA A 273 10.44 -1.28 -11.86
C ALA A 273 11.64 -0.53 -11.25
N GLU A 274 12.86 -0.88 -11.66
CA GLU A 274 14.10 -0.21 -11.27
C GLU A 274 14.18 1.24 -11.76
N VAL A 275 13.67 1.52 -12.96
CA VAL A 275 13.64 2.86 -13.55
C VAL A 275 12.62 3.72 -12.81
N VAL A 276 11.43 3.18 -12.53
CA VAL A 276 10.41 3.86 -11.73
C VAL A 276 10.95 4.16 -10.33
N ALA A 277 11.61 3.20 -9.69
CA ALA A 277 12.22 3.40 -8.38
C ALA A 277 13.29 4.50 -8.41
N ALA A 278 14.16 4.50 -9.42
CA ALA A 278 15.19 5.54 -9.60
C ALA A 278 14.58 6.93 -9.84
N GLU A 279 13.55 7.04 -10.69
CA GLU A 279 12.85 8.30 -10.97
C GLU A 279 12.13 8.84 -9.72
N VAL A 280 11.44 7.97 -8.98
CA VAL A 280 10.75 8.32 -7.73
C VAL A 280 11.76 8.76 -6.67
N ASN A 281 12.85 8.01 -6.49
CA ASN A 281 13.88 8.37 -5.51
C ASN A 281 14.54 9.69 -5.87
N ALA A 282 14.86 9.92 -7.15
CA ALA A 282 15.40 11.20 -7.61
C ALA A 282 14.40 12.36 -7.38
N ALA A 283 13.11 12.13 -7.60
CA ALA A 283 12.08 13.12 -7.34
C ALA A 283 11.92 13.43 -5.85
N VAL A 284 11.97 12.40 -4.99
CA VAL A 284 11.95 12.54 -3.53
C VAL A 284 13.19 13.29 -3.04
N GLU A 285 14.38 12.88 -3.45
CA GLU A 285 15.64 13.53 -3.07
C GLU A 285 15.67 15.00 -3.51
N ALA A 286 15.26 15.31 -4.74
CA ALA A 286 15.20 16.68 -5.24
C ALA A 286 14.16 17.53 -4.49
N PHE A 287 13.07 16.92 -4.01
CA PHE A 287 12.09 17.58 -3.16
C PHE A 287 12.64 17.84 -1.75
N LEU A 288 13.32 16.86 -1.15
CA LEU A 288 13.94 16.97 0.17
C LEU A 288 15.08 18.00 0.19
N SER A 289 15.96 18.01 -0.82
CA SER A 289 17.04 18.98 -0.96
C SER A 289 16.50 20.40 -1.07
N HIS A 290 15.49 20.61 -1.92
CA HIS A 290 14.86 21.92 -2.05
C HIS A 290 14.20 22.41 -0.75
N ARG A 291 13.67 21.49 0.07
CA ARG A 291 13.16 21.84 1.40
C ARG A 291 14.28 22.28 2.34
N ARG A 292 15.41 21.56 2.38
CA ARG A 292 16.55 21.94 3.22
C ARG A 292 17.07 23.33 2.84
N ASP A 293 17.20 23.62 1.54
CA ASP A 293 17.62 24.95 1.06
C ASP A 293 16.66 26.06 1.52
N ARG A 294 15.36 25.74 1.65
CA ARG A 294 14.34 26.69 2.08
C ARG A 294 14.29 26.86 3.60
N ASP A 295 14.49 25.77 4.35
CA ASP A 295 14.55 25.78 5.81
C ASP A 295 15.87 26.42 6.31
N GLU A 296 16.98 26.30 5.58
CA GLU A 296 18.24 27.03 5.84
C GLU A 296 18.16 28.52 5.45
N ALA A 297 17.33 28.88 4.46
CA ALA A 297 17.09 30.27 4.08
C ALA A 297 16.15 31.03 5.05
N VAL A 298 15.48 30.32 5.96
CA VAL A 298 14.61 30.92 6.98
C VAL A 298 15.14 30.56 8.36
N ASP A 299 16.15 31.29 8.82
CA ASP A 299 16.56 31.28 10.22
C ASP A 299 15.47 31.94 11.09
N VAL A 300 14.49 31.13 11.53
CA VAL A 300 13.41 31.55 12.44
C VAL A 300 13.92 31.87 13.86
N THR A 301 15.23 31.75 14.13
CA THR A 301 15.83 32.11 15.42
C THR A 301 16.45 33.50 15.46
N THR A 302 16.53 34.19 14.32
CA THR A 302 16.77 35.65 14.31
C THR A 302 15.47 36.40 14.55
N GLY A 303 14.91 36.23 15.75
CA GLY A 303 14.02 37.23 16.31
C GLY A 303 14.80 38.54 16.35
N LEU A 304 14.34 39.55 15.61
CA LEU A 304 14.77 40.93 15.79
C LEU A 304 14.53 41.28 17.26
N VAL A 305 15.59 41.21 18.06
CA VAL A 305 15.60 41.73 19.42
C VAL A 305 15.48 43.24 19.27
N SER A 306 14.29 43.79 19.50
CA SER A 306 14.16 45.22 19.73
C SER A 306 14.94 45.59 21.00
N ASP A 307 15.66 46.71 20.97
CA ASP A 307 16.59 47.20 22.03
C ASP A 307 15.95 47.43 23.42
N ASP A 308 14.66 47.17 23.54
CA ASP A 308 13.80 47.33 24.71
C ASP A 308 13.40 45.98 25.36
N GLY A 309 13.91 44.85 24.85
CA GLY A 309 13.98 43.57 25.57
C GLY A 309 12.66 42.88 25.92
N LEU A 310 11.51 43.38 25.48
CA LEU A 310 10.18 42.85 25.88
C LEU A 310 9.14 42.77 24.75
N SER A 311 9.53 42.88 23.48
CA SER A 311 8.57 42.79 22.37
C SER A 311 8.93 41.70 21.36
N VAL A 312 8.14 40.63 21.32
CA VAL A 312 8.10 39.69 20.18
C VAL A 312 6.97 40.16 19.25
N SER A 313 7.31 40.86 18.17
CA SER A 313 6.33 41.25 17.16
C SER A 313 6.16 40.15 16.11
N SER A 314 4.98 39.53 16.05
CA SER A 314 4.57 38.65 14.96
C SER A 314 4.32 39.44 13.67
N PRO A 315 4.78 39.01 12.48
CA PRO A 315 4.56 39.74 11.23
C PRO A 315 3.21 39.34 10.63
N TRP A 316 2.11 39.73 11.26
CA TRP A 316 0.77 39.66 10.67
C TRP A 316 0.00 40.94 11.01
N THR A 317 0.40 42.06 10.42
CA THR A 317 -0.41 43.28 10.46
C THR A 317 -1.37 43.29 9.28
N SER A 318 -2.62 42.93 9.60
CA SER A 318 -3.81 43.22 8.80
C SER A 318 -3.89 44.72 8.48
N THR A 319 -3.73 45.10 7.22
CA THR A 319 -4.01 46.45 6.74
C THR A 319 -5.52 46.62 6.55
N ARG A 320 -6.22 47.02 7.61
CA ARG A 320 -7.55 47.63 7.48
C ARG A 320 -7.37 49.16 7.50
N PRO A 321 -7.81 49.92 6.48
CA PRO A 321 -7.69 51.37 6.51
C PRO A 321 -8.65 51.97 7.55
N PRO A 322 -8.25 53.00 8.32
CA PRO A 322 -9.16 53.73 9.18
C PRO A 322 -10.06 54.65 8.36
N ALA A 323 -11.36 54.66 8.68
CA ALA A 323 -12.28 55.69 8.22
C ALA A 323 -11.94 57.02 8.89
N ALA A 324 -11.86 58.09 8.09
CA ALA A 324 -11.58 59.46 8.53
C ALA A 324 -12.89 60.17 8.98
N PRO A 325 -12.79 61.31 9.70
CA PRO A 325 -13.78 61.81 10.66
C PRO A 325 -15.09 62.32 10.06
#